data_AF-A0A8T4QZP7-F1
#
_entry.id   AF-A0A8T4QZP7-F1
#
_cell.length_a   1.000
_cell.length_b   1.000
_cell.length_c   1.000
_cell.angle_alpha   90.00
_cell.angle_beta   90.00
_cell.angle_gamma   90.00
#
_symmetry.space_group_name_H-M   'P 1'
#
loop_
_entity.id
_entity.type
_entity.pdbx_description
1 polymer ?
#
loop_
_entity_poly.entity_id
_entity_poly.type
_entity_poly.pdbx_seq_one_letter_code
_entity_poly.pdbx_strand_id
1 'polypeptide(L)'
;MQLKIRKQNQDGIVRLESSGIVKEILINEDLLHPDKESISVCYRGRNSSGIIDFTPGELEEIYNSVRKRVHLIKGFRKFPVQKDELF
;
A
#
# COMPACT_ATOMS: atom_id res chain seq x y z
N MET A 1 -10.37 4.65 5.95
CA MET A 1 -9.29 5.46 6.56
C MET A 1 -9.54 6.93 6.28
N GLN A 2 -9.44 7.82 7.28
CA GLN A 2 -9.49 9.27 7.08
C GLN A 2 -8.06 9.82 7.07
N LEU A 3 -7.63 10.36 5.93
CA LEU A 3 -6.34 10.99 5.72
C LEU A 3 -6.52 12.51 5.79
N LYS A 4 -5.80 13.16 6.72
CA LYS A 4 -5.78 14.62 6.84
C LYS A 4 -4.40 15.11 6.43
N ILE A 5 -4.31 15.83 5.32
CA ILE A 5 -3.05 16.29 4.74
C ILE A 5 -3.05 17.81 4.76
N ARG A 6 -1.92 18.41 5.16
CA ARG A 6 -1.67 19.84 4.96
C ARG A 6 -0.95 20.01 3.63
N LYS A 7 -1.57 20.72 2.68
CA LYS A 7 -0.97 21.06 1.39
C LYS A 7 -0.71 22.56 1.33
N GLN A 8 0.47 22.95 0.90
CA GLN A 8 0.79 24.35 0.63
C GLN A 8 0.45 24.65 -0.83
N ASN A 9 -0.39 25.67 -1.06
CA ASN A 9 -0.71 26.21 -2.37
C ASN A 9 -0.27 27.69 -2.42
N GLN A 10 -0.44 28.35 -3.58
CA GLN A 10 -0.07 29.77 -3.77
C GLN A 10 -0.76 30.70 -2.77
N ASP A 11 -1.97 30.37 -2.32
CA ASP A 11 -2.78 31.18 -1.39
C ASP A 11 -2.56 30.82 0.10
N GLY A 12 -1.63 29.91 0.43
CA GLY A 12 -1.31 29.50 1.79
C GLY A 12 -1.47 28.01 2.09
N ILE A 13 -1.62 27.66 3.37
CA ILE A 13 -1.70 26.28 3.84
C ILE A 13 -3.17 25.85 3.95
N VAL A 14 -3.58 24.91 3.10
CA VAL A 14 -4.93 24.31 3.13
C VAL A 14 -4.90 22.93 3.75
N ARG A 15 -5.93 22.62 4.55
CA ARG A 15 -6.13 21.29 5.14
C ARG A 15 -7.08 20.50 4.26
N LEU A 16 -6.56 19.45 3.63
CA LEU A 16 -7.32 18.51 2.83
C LEU A 16 -7.68 17.30 3.68
N GLU A 17 -8.97 17.02 3.78
CA GLU A 17 -9.47 15.77 4.36
C GLU A 17 -9.93 14.86 3.23
N SER A 18 -9.29 13.70 3.10
CA SER A 18 -9.65 12.67 2.15
C SER A 18 -9.98 11.39 2.91
N SER A 19 -11.01 10.68 2.47
CA SER A 19 -11.34 9.36 2.99
C SER A 19 -11.17 8.34 1.88
N GLY A 20 -10.39 7.31 2.14
CA GLY A 20 -10.21 6.15 1.25
C GLY A 20 -10.50 4.87 2.01
N ILE A 21 -11.24 3.96 1.39
CA ILE A 21 -11.47 2.61 1.87
C ILE A 21 -10.84 1.66 0.86
N VAL A 22 -9.86 0.88 1.29
CA VAL A 22 -9.41 -0.30 0.54
C VAL A 22 -10.56 -1.30 0.58
N LYS A 23 -11.04 -1.67 -0.60
CA LYS A 23 -12.18 -2.57 -0.77
C LYS A 23 -11.71 -4.00 -0.92
N GLU A 24 -10.65 -4.20 -1.67
CA GLU A 24 -10.15 -5.52 -2.04
C GLU A 24 -8.65 -5.43 -2.33
N ILE A 25 -7.95 -6.52 -2.05
CA ILE A 25 -6.56 -6.74 -2.42
C ILE A 25 -6.54 -8.06 -3.17
N LEU A 26 -6.11 -8.03 -4.42
CA LEU A 26 -5.93 -9.21 -5.26
C LEU A 26 -4.44 -9.47 -5.40
N ILE A 27 -4.01 -10.69 -5.17
CA ILE A 27 -2.64 -11.14 -5.40
C ILE A 27 -2.69 -12.04 -6.63
N ASN A 28 -2.06 -11.59 -7.70
CA ASN A 28 -1.97 -12.32 -8.95
C ASN A 28 -0.62 -13.02 -8.97
N GLU A 29 -0.61 -14.29 -8.57
CA GLU A 29 0.59 -15.13 -8.56
C GLU A 29 0.68 -15.92 -9.87
N ASP A 30 1.88 -15.99 -10.46
CA ASP A 30 2.20 -16.88 -11.58
C ASP A 30 3.36 -17.79 -11.18
N LEU A 31 3.04 -19.04 -10.81
CA LEU A 31 4.03 -20.03 -10.37
C LEU A 31 5.11 -20.33 -11.40
N LEU A 32 4.82 -20.11 -12.69
CA LEU A 32 5.76 -20.37 -13.79
C LEU A 32 6.57 -19.12 -14.16
N HIS A 33 6.08 -17.92 -13.83
CA HIS A 33 6.74 -16.64 -14.11
C HIS A 33 6.67 -15.70 -12.89
N PRO A 34 7.49 -15.93 -11.85
CA PRO A 34 7.47 -15.14 -10.61
C PRO A 34 7.75 -13.65 -10.82
N ASP A 35 8.39 -13.28 -11.92
CA ASP A 35 8.65 -11.90 -12.32
C ASP A 35 7.40 -11.14 -12.79
N LYS A 36 6.29 -11.85 -13.03
CA LYS A 36 5.01 -11.27 -13.48
C LYS A 36 3.97 -11.16 -12.36
N GLU A 37 4.35 -11.48 -11.14
CA GLU A 37 3.47 -11.32 -9.99
C GLU A 37 3.04 -9.86 -9.82
N SER A 38 1.78 -9.67 -9.40
CA SER A 38 1.26 -8.33 -9.14
C SER A 38 0.28 -8.32 -7.98
N ILE A 39 0.19 -7.17 -7.33
CA ILE A 39 -0.69 -6.94 -6.18
C ILE A 39 -1.60 -5.77 -6.54
N SER A 40 -2.88 -6.08 -6.80
CA SER A 40 -3.88 -5.09 -7.16
C SER A 40 -4.62 -4.60 -5.92
N VAL A 41 -4.55 -3.31 -5.65
CA VAL A 41 -5.26 -2.65 -4.54
C VAL A 41 -6.45 -1.88 -5.09
N CYS A 42 -7.65 -2.41 -4.86
CA CYS A 42 -8.90 -1.78 -5.24
C CYS A 42 -9.36 -0.82 -4.14
N TYR A 43 -9.56 0.45 -4.47
CA TYR A 43 -9.97 1.46 -3.49
C TYR A 43 -11.23 2.20 -3.93
N ARG A 44 -11.97 2.68 -2.92
CA ARG A 44 -13.07 3.63 -3.09
C ARG A 44 -12.86 4.81 -2.16
N GLY A 45 -12.62 5.97 -2.75
CA GLY A 45 -12.64 7.27 -2.11
C GLY A 45 -14.03 7.91 -2.12
N ARG A 46 -14.09 9.19 -1.73
CA ARG A 46 -15.35 9.97 -1.71
C ARG A 46 -15.88 10.23 -3.12
N ASN A 47 -15.00 10.65 -4.03
CA ASN A 47 -15.34 11.04 -5.41
C ASN A 47 -14.57 10.23 -6.46
N SER A 48 -13.80 9.22 -6.05
CA SER A 48 -12.97 8.41 -6.93
C SER A 48 -12.98 6.96 -6.49
N SER A 49 -12.74 6.07 -7.45
CA SER A 49 -12.45 4.66 -7.22
C SER A 49 -11.49 4.21 -8.30
N GLY A 50 -10.71 3.18 -8.01
CA GLY A 50 -9.76 2.65 -8.97
C GLY A 50 -9.03 1.44 -8.43
N ILE A 51 -8.19 0.90 -9.31
CA ILE A 51 -7.29 -0.19 -9.03
C ILE A 51 -5.88 0.37 -9.18
N ILE A 52 -5.01 0.05 -8.23
CA ILE A 52 -3.59 0.35 -8.33
C ILE A 52 -2.86 -0.99 -8.33
N ASP A 53 -2.16 -1.29 -9.41
CA ASP A 53 -1.35 -2.49 -9.54
C ASP A 53 0.08 -2.19 -9.10
N PHE A 54 0.61 -3.02 -8.23
CA PHE A 54 1.99 -2.96 -7.75
C PHE A 54 2.74 -4.22 -8.15
N THR A 55 4.00 -4.06 -8.53
CA THR A 55 4.95 -5.15 -8.51
C THR A 55 5.35 -5.48 -7.06
N PRO A 56 5.86 -6.69 -6.77
CA PRO A 56 6.38 -7.04 -5.45
C PRO A 56 7.47 -6.07 -4.97
N GLY A 57 8.35 -5.65 -5.88
CA GLY A 57 9.43 -4.70 -5.59
C GLY A 57 8.91 -3.32 -5.14
N GLU A 58 7.93 -2.76 -5.85
CA GLU A 58 7.32 -1.48 -5.47
C GLU A 58 6.65 -1.54 -4.10
N LEU A 59 5.97 -2.65 -3.78
CA LEU A 59 5.36 -2.81 -2.47
C LEU A 59 6.41 -2.91 -1.36
N GLU A 60 7.55 -3.56 -1.62
CA GLU A 60 8.66 -3.63 -0.69
C GLU A 60 9.31 -2.25 -0.47
N GLU A 61 9.44 -1.42 -1.50
CA GLU A 61 9.88 -0.03 -1.37
C GLU A 61 8.92 0.80 -0.50
N ILE A 62 7.60 0.68 -0.72
CA ILE A 62 6.58 1.31 0.12
C ILE A 62 6.74 0.86 1.56
N TYR A 63 6.87 -0.44 1.81
CA TYR A 63 7.11 -0.98 3.14
C TYR A 63 8.38 -0.39 3.78
N ASN A 64 9.48 -0.34 3.03
CA ASN A 64 10.76 0.20 3.52
C ASN A 64 10.66 1.69 3.89
N SER A 65 9.84 2.46 3.17
CA SER A 65 9.59 3.87 3.48
C SER A 65 8.81 4.11 4.79
N VAL A 66 7.99 3.13 5.20
CA VAL A 66 7.17 3.20 6.41
C VAL A 66 7.72 2.37 7.56
N ARG A 67 8.66 1.43 7.33
CA ARG A 67 9.13 0.45 8.32
C ARG A 67 9.56 1.06 9.66
N LYS A 68 10.26 2.21 9.62
CA LYS A 68 10.72 2.93 10.83
C LYS A 68 9.56 3.44 11.69
N ARG A 69 8.39 3.64 11.08
CA ARG A 69 7.17 4.19 11.67
C ARG A 69 6.06 3.14 11.83
N VAL A 70 6.32 1.87 11.52
CA VAL A 70 5.33 0.78 11.63
C VAL A 70 4.80 0.62 13.06
N HIS A 71 5.61 0.95 14.08
CA HIS A 71 5.18 0.97 15.48
C HIS A 71 4.00 1.94 15.76
N LEU A 72 3.76 2.92 14.88
CA LEU A 72 2.60 3.83 14.96
C LEU A 72 1.33 3.21 14.37
N ILE A 73 1.46 2.15 13.57
CA ILE A 73 0.35 1.45 12.91
C ILE A 73 -0.12 0.33 13.84
N LYS A 74 -1.11 0.63 14.70
CA LYS A 74 -1.68 -0.37 15.62
C LYS A 74 -2.21 -1.59 14.87
N GLY A 75 -1.82 -2.78 15.31
CA GLY A 75 -2.28 -4.05 14.74
C GLY A 75 -1.52 -4.53 13.51
N PHE A 76 -0.50 -3.79 13.05
CA PHE A 76 0.36 -4.27 11.97
C PHE A 76 1.22 -5.45 12.45
N ARG A 77 1.13 -6.59 11.75
CA ARG A 77 1.97 -7.76 11.97
C ARG A 77 2.61 -8.15 10.65
N LYS A 78 3.95 -8.22 10.63
CA LYS A 78 4.68 -8.86 9.54
C LYS A 78 4.91 -10.31 9.91
N PHE A 79 4.52 -11.23 9.03
CA PHE A 79 4.94 -12.61 9.15
C PHE A 79 6.38 -12.73 8.64
N PRO A 80 7.29 -13.36 9.39
CA PRO A 80 8.63 -13.62 8.90
C PRO A 80 8.54 -14.50 7.66
N VAL A 81 9.29 -14.15 6.60
CA VAL A 81 9.42 -15.00 5.42
C VAL A 81 10.19 -16.24 5.85
N GLN A 82 9.56 -17.41 5.80
CA GLN A 82 10.26 -18.68 5.91
C GLN A 82 11.12 -18.82 4.66
N LYS A 83 12.44 -18.66 4.84
CA LYS A 83 13.38 -19.16 3.85
C LYS A 83 13.40 -20.66 4.04
N ASP A 84 12.64 -21.38 3.24
CA ASP A 84 12.89 -22.79 3.08
C ASP A 84 14.27 -22.90 2.42
N GLU A 85 15.25 -23.30 3.22
CA GLU A 85 16.51 -23.83 2.74
C GLU A 85 16.18 -25.12 1.98
N LEU A 86 15.73 -24.96 0.73
CA LEU A 86 15.64 -26.07 -0.21
C LEU A 86 17.07 -26.41 -0.64
N PHE A 87 17.52 -27.52 -0.08
CA PHE A 87 18.72 -28.30 -0.44
C PHE A 87 18.79 -28.60 -1.94
#